data_AF-A0A938ZLM4-F1
#
_entry.id   AF-A0A938ZLM4-F1
#
_cell.length_a   1.000
_cell.length_b   1.000
_cell.length_c   1.000
_cell.angle_alpha   90.00
_cell.angle_beta   90.00
_cell.angle_gamma   90.00
#
_symmetry.space_group_name_H-M   'P 1'
#
loop_
_entity.id
_entity.type
_entity.pdbx_description
1 polymer ?
#
loop_
_entity_poly.entity_id
_entity_poly.type
_entity_poly.pdbx_seq_one_letter_code
_entity_poly.pdbx_strand_id
1 'polypeptide(L)'
;MKLNLFSVIALLATSTLVGINSPGNATPSNYQETCNHISVSGNVLSANCRRRNGTFNKTSIVLRGIENINGTFKVNNPAKVSNYQLTCDDIRIRGNHLTATCKRTNGTLKRTSIFLQGIKNINGVLKYSSSS
;
A
#
# COMPACT_ATOMS: atom_id res chain seq x y z
N MET A 1 -40.18 21.03 61.33
CA MET A 1 -40.24 19.55 61.23
C MET A 1 -40.01 19.16 59.78
N LYS A 2 -38.95 18.37 59.53
CA LYS A 2 -38.61 17.58 58.32
C LYS A 2 -38.31 18.29 56.98
N LEU A 3 -37.01 18.29 56.67
CA LEU A 3 -36.41 18.27 55.32
C LEU A 3 -36.70 16.90 54.66
N ASN A 4 -36.95 16.84 53.34
CA ASN A 4 -36.78 15.68 52.44
C ASN A 4 -36.84 16.20 50.99
N LEU A 5 -35.72 16.45 50.31
CA LEU A 5 -34.87 15.52 49.54
C LEU A 5 -35.61 14.84 48.36
N PHE A 6 -35.69 15.55 47.22
CA PHE A 6 -35.93 14.92 45.92
C PHE A 6 -34.65 15.03 45.08
N SER A 7 -34.03 13.87 44.88
CA SER A 7 -32.74 13.65 44.24
C SER A 7 -32.66 14.21 42.82
N VAL A 8 -31.62 15.00 42.57
CA VAL A 8 -31.14 15.33 41.22
C VAL A 8 -30.34 14.11 40.73
N ILE A 9 -30.95 13.25 39.92
CA ILE A 9 -30.21 12.18 39.24
C ILE A 9 -29.53 12.82 38.02
N ALA A 10 -28.31 13.29 38.21
CA ALA A 10 -27.43 13.67 37.11
C ALA A 10 -26.94 12.38 36.41
N LEU A 11 -27.57 12.06 35.29
CA LEU A 11 -27.10 10.99 34.39
C LEU A 11 -25.80 11.46 33.72
N LEU A 12 -24.66 11.09 34.30
CA LEU A 12 -23.36 11.23 33.66
C LEU A 12 -23.26 10.19 32.55
N ALA A 13 -23.70 10.58 31.35
CA ALA A 13 -23.43 9.83 30.13
C ALA A 13 -21.93 9.95 29.82
N THR A 14 -21.13 9.02 30.32
CA THR A 14 -19.71 8.91 29.95
C THR A 14 -19.63 8.48 28.49
N SER A 15 -19.51 9.44 27.59
CA SER A 15 -19.26 9.20 26.18
C SER A 15 -17.88 8.58 26.02
N THR A 16 -17.81 7.25 25.92
CA THR A 16 -16.60 6.55 25.50
C THR A 16 -16.35 6.90 24.03
N LEU A 17 -15.34 7.73 23.77
CA LEU A 17 -14.82 7.96 22.42
C LEU A 17 -14.23 6.65 21.90
N VAL A 18 -15.03 5.89 21.15
CA VAL A 18 -14.54 4.75 20.39
C VAL A 18 -13.71 5.32 19.24
N GLY A 19 -12.38 5.27 19.36
CA GLY A 19 -11.46 5.59 18.27
C GLY A 19 -11.64 4.59 17.14
N ILE A 20 -12.39 4.98 16.10
CA ILE A 20 -12.57 4.17 14.90
C ILE A 20 -11.26 4.24 14.10
N ASN A 21 -10.38 3.26 14.31
CA ASN A 21 -9.22 3.06 13.45
C ASN A 21 -9.73 2.56 12.10
N SER A 22 -10.11 3.47 11.21
CA SER A 22 -10.35 3.14 9.81
C SER A 22 -9.07 2.53 9.24
N PRO A 23 -9.10 1.35 8.60
CA PRO A 23 -7.94 0.87 7.86
C PRO A 23 -7.63 1.93 6.81
N GLY A 24 -6.51 2.64 7.00
CA GLY A 24 -6.09 3.72 6.11
C GLY A 24 -5.95 3.16 4.70
N ASN A 25 -6.92 3.44 3.83
CA ASN A 25 -6.84 3.07 2.42
C ASN A 25 -5.63 3.79 1.81
N ALA A 26 -4.56 3.04 1.54
CA ALA A 26 -3.38 3.59 0.90
C ALA A 26 -3.78 4.21 -0.45
N THR A 27 -3.47 5.50 -0.66
CA THR A 27 -3.75 6.20 -1.90
C THR A 27 -3.02 5.53 -3.08
N PRO A 28 -3.56 5.57 -4.31
CA PRO A 28 -2.84 5.08 -5.49
C PRO A 28 -1.44 5.68 -5.61
N SER A 29 -0.48 4.89 -6.09
CA SER A 29 0.86 5.41 -6.39
C SER A 29 0.80 6.39 -7.57
N ASN A 30 1.60 7.45 -7.50
CA ASN A 30 1.67 8.48 -8.52
C ASN A 30 3.10 8.82 -8.98
N TYR A 31 4.11 8.04 -8.54
CA TYR A 31 5.50 8.26 -8.96
C TYR A 31 5.65 8.27 -10.49
N GLN A 32 4.83 7.51 -11.22
CA GLN A 32 4.85 7.41 -12.68
C GLN A 32 4.58 8.73 -13.40
N GLU A 33 4.00 9.73 -12.72
CA GLU A 33 3.77 11.06 -13.28
C GLU A 33 5.06 11.87 -13.44
N THR A 34 6.11 11.53 -12.67
CA THR A 34 7.36 12.29 -12.62
C THR A 34 8.62 11.42 -12.71
N CYS A 35 8.45 10.12 -12.95
CA CYS A 35 9.53 9.18 -13.17
C CYS A 35 9.43 8.54 -14.56
N ASN A 36 10.57 8.20 -15.15
CA ASN A 36 10.67 7.46 -16.41
C ASN A 36 11.58 6.23 -16.25
N HIS A 37 11.71 5.42 -17.31
CA HIS A 37 12.47 4.16 -17.29
C HIS A 37 12.06 3.23 -16.13
N ILE A 38 10.74 3.13 -15.90
CA ILE A 38 10.16 2.34 -14.81
C ILE A 38 10.29 0.86 -15.15
N SER A 39 10.87 0.09 -14.24
CA SER A 39 11.07 -1.35 -14.38
C SER A 39 10.91 -2.06 -13.05
N VAL A 40 10.63 -3.36 -13.09
CA VAL A 40 10.56 -4.21 -11.92
C VAL A 40 11.45 -5.43 -12.13
N SER A 41 12.21 -5.81 -11.10
CA SER A 41 12.97 -7.06 -11.05
C SER A 41 12.63 -7.77 -9.74
N GLY A 42 11.93 -8.91 -9.85
CA GLY A 42 11.34 -9.58 -8.69
C GLY A 42 10.36 -8.66 -7.95
N ASN A 43 10.74 -8.26 -6.74
CA ASN A 43 9.99 -7.32 -5.89
C ASN A 43 10.63 -5.92 -5.79
N VAL A 44 11.62 -5.60 -6.62
CA VAL A 44 12.29 -4.29 -6.62
C VAL A 44 11.79 -3.45 -7.79
N LEU A 45 11.15 -2.32 -7.50
CA LEU A 45 10.75 -1.30 -8.47
C LEU A 45 11.90 -0.31 -8.63
N SER A 46 12.33 -0.06 -9.87
CA SER A 46 13.38 0.91 -10.21
C SER A 46 12.87 1.95 -11.21
N ALA A 47 13.31 3.19 -11.08
CA ALA A 47 12.97 4.26 -12.00
C ALA A 47 14.01 5.41 -11.97
N ASN A 48 13.97 6.27 -12.98
CA ASN A 48 14.65 7.57 -12.98
C ASN A 48 13.63 8.66 -12.66
N CYS A 49 13.73 9.26 -11.47
CA CYS A 49 12.73 10.18 -10.95
C CYS A 49 13.21 11.63 -10.95
N ARG A 50 12.34 12.56 -11.34
CA ARG A 50 12.65 13.99 -11.42
C ARG A 50 12.78 14.60 -10.03
N ARG A 51 13.88 15.33 -9.78
CA ARG A 51 14.12 16.17 -8.59
C ARG A 51 13.44 17.53 -8.76
N ARG A 52 13.29 18.30 -7.67
CA ARG A 52 12.69 19.65 -7.69
C ARG A 52 13.48 20.62 -8.59
N ASN A 53 14.80 20.46 -8.67
CA ASN A 53 15.66 21.26 -9.54
C ASN A 53 15.66 20.82 -11.02
N GLY A 54 14.75 19.92 -11.42
CA GLY A 54 14.62 19.44 -12.79
C GLY A 54 15.55 18.28 -13.19
N THR A 55 16.62 18.02 -12.44
CA THR A 55 17.53 16.88 -12.71
C THR A 55 16.87 15.53 -12.38
N PHE A 56 17.40 14.42 -12.91
CA PHE A 56 16.89 13.08 -12.65
C PHE A 56 17.79 12.30 -11.70
N ASN A 57 17.17 11.44 -10.88
CA ASN A 57 17.86 10.54 -9.98
C ASN A 57 17.42 9.10 -10.21
N LYS A 58 18.37 8.18 -10.42
CA LYS A 58 18.10 6.75 -10.44
C LYS A 58 17.82 6.27 -9.02
N THR A 59 16.68 5.63 -8.81
CA THR A 59 16.20 5.21 -7.49
C THR A 59 15.47 3.88 -7.59
N SER A 60 15.44 3.15 -6.49
CA SER A 60 14.71 1.89 -6.38
C SER A 60 14.02 1.78 -5.03
N ILE A 61 12.96 0.97 -4.96
CA ILE A 61 12.23 0.66 -3.74
C ILE A 61 11.79 -0.80 -3.75
N VAL A 62 11.86 -1.45 -2.58
CA VAL A 62 11.34 -2.81 -2.39
C VAL A 62 9.82 -2.73 -2.21
N LEU A 63 9.09 -3.46 -3.04
CA LEU A 63 7.64 -3.57 -2.96
C LEU A 63 7.24 -4.33 -1.69
N ARG A 64 6.13 -3.90 -1.07
CA ARG A 64 5.65 -4.42 0.21
C ARG A 64 4.24 -4.98 0.12
N GLY A 65 4.01 -6.03 0.90
CA GLY A 65 2.72 -6.63 1.20
C GLY A 65 2.05 -7.41 0.08
N ILE A 66 2.60 -7.44 -1.13
CA ILE A 66 2.01 -8.15 -2.26
C ILE A 66 2.40 -9.63 -2.19
N GLU A 67 1.39 -10.49 -2.15
CA GLU A 67 1.50 -11.94 -2.10
C GLU A 67 0.70 -12.56 -3.24
N ASN A 68 1.11 -13.76 -3.66
CA ASN A 68 0.31 -14.60 -4.54
C ASN A 68 -0.63 -15.48 -3.69
N ILE A 69 -1.93 -15.19 -3.71
CA ILE A 69 -2.95 -15.99 -3.04
C ILE A 69 -3.79 -16.72 -4.09
N ASN A 70 -3.47 -18.00 -4.31
CA ASN A 70 -4.11 -18.89 -5.28
C ASN A 70 -4.19 -18.29 -6.71
N GLY A 71 -3.06 -17.79 -7.21
CA GLY A 71 -2.91 -17.20 -8.54
C GLY A 71 -3.36 -15.74 -8.64
N THR A 72 -3.72 -15.09 -7.53
CA THR A 72 -4.18 -13.70 -7.50
C THR A 72 -3.30 -12.86 -6.59
N PHE A 73 -2.83 -11.70 -7.09
CA PHE A 73 -2.17 -10.72 -6.23
C PHE A 73 -3.13 -10.23 -5.14
N LYS A 74 -2.65 -10.26 -3.90
CA LYS A 74 -3.31 -9.61 -2.76
C LYS A 74 -2.31 -8.84 -1.95
N VAL A 75 -2.72 -7.70 -1.42
CA VAL A 75 -1.98 -7.00 -0.37
C VAL A 75 -2.44 -7.57 0.97
N ASN A 76 -1.57 -8.33 1.64
CA ASN A 76 -1.89 -8.98 2.92
C ASN A 76 -1.35 -8.16 4.11
N ASN A 77 -0.04 -7.88 4.11
CA ASN A 77 0.60 -7.08 5.15
C ASN A 77 1.54 -6.01 4.55
N PRO A 78 1.11 -4.73 4.45
CA PRO A 78 1.92 -3.64 3.91
C PRO A 78 3.25 -3.38 4.64
N ALA A 79 3.45 -3.91 5.85
CA ALA A 79 4.71 -3.81 6.57
C ALA A 79 5.74 -4.86 6.11
N LYS A 80 5.30 -5.98 5.51
CA LYS A 80 6.19 -7.05 5.04
C LYS A 80 6.69 -6.80 3.63
N VAL A 81 7.87 -7.33 3.31
CA VAL A 81 8.38 -7.37 1.94
C VAL A 81 7.51 -8.31 1.10
N SER A 82 7.20 -7.89 -0.13
CA SER A 82 6.46 -8.72 -1.07
C SER A 82 7.21 -10.00 -1.44
N ASN A 83 6.47 -11.10 -1.61
CA ASN A 83 7.01 -12.43 -1.92
C ASN A 83 6.36 -13.09 -3.15
N TYR A 84 5.46 -12.39 -3.85
CA TYR A 84 4.77 -12.94 -5.03
C TYR A 84 5.74 -13.47 -6.09
N GLN A 85 6.92 -12.85 -6.24
CA GLN A 85 7.94 -13.23 -7.21
C GLN A 85 8.49 -14.65 -7.02
N LEU A 86 8.26 -15.27 -5.86
CA LEU A 86 8.67 -16.66 -5.60
C LEU A 86 7.79 -17.69 -6.32
N THR A 87 6.60 -17.29 -6.76
CA THR A 87 5.59 -18.21 -7.35
C THR A 87 4.90 -17.62 -8.58
N CYS A 88 5.42 -16.50 -9.09
CA CYS A 88 4.89 -15.83 -10.27
C CYS A 88 6.01 -15.58 -11.27
N ASP A 89 5.70 -15.80 -12.53
CA ASP A 89 6.55 -15.54 -13.68
C ASP A 89 6.00 -14.34 -14.47
N ASP A 90 6.75 -13.92 -15.49
CA ASP A 90 6.30 -12.93 -16.45
C ASP A 90 5.92 -11.57 -15.81
N ILE A 91 6.65 -11.19 -14.76
CA ILE A 91 6.39 -10.00 -13.95
C ILE A 91 6.73 -8.75 -14.76
N ARG A 92 5.74 -7.86 -14.95
CA ARG A 92 5.90 -6.60 -15.67
C ARG A 92 5.22 -5.44 -14.97
N ILE A 93 5.71 -4.23 -15.22
CA ILE A 93 5.14 -2.99 -14.70
C ILE A 93 4.89 -2.02 -15.86
N ARG A 94 3.71 -1.39 -15.90
CA ARG A 94 3.42 -0.25 -16.77
C ARG A 94 2.85 0.87 -15.92
N GLY A 95 3.60 1.96 -15.77
CA GLY A 95 3.26 3.02 -14.81
C GLY A 95 3.25 2.45 -13.38
N ASN A 96 2.07 2.38 -12.76
CA ASN A 96 1.84 1.75 -11.46
C ASN A 96 1.04 0.42 -11.55
N HIS A 97 0.78 -0.11 -12.75
CA HIS A 97 0.04 -1.35 -12.96
C HIS A 97 1.00 -2.53 -13.07
N LEU A 98 1.06 -3.35 -12.01
CA LEU A 98 1.90 -4.54 -11.92
C LEU A 98 1.11 -5.74 -12.43
N THR A 99 1.69 -6.52 -13.35
CA THR A 99 1.10 -7.72 -13.92
C THR A 99 2.05 -8.90 -13.77
N ALA A 100 1.51 -10.11 -13.65
CA ALA A 100 2.29 -11.35 -13.67
C ALA A 100 1.41 -12.56 -13.99
N THR A 101 2.05 -13.70 -14.20
CA THR A 101 1.41 -15.02 -14.28
C THR A 101 1.79 -15.83 -13.04
N CYS A 102 0.83 -16.10 -12.17
CA CYS A 102 1.06 -16.69 -10.85
C CYS A 102 0.52 -18.12 -10.74
N LYS A 103 1.24 -18.97 -10.01
CA LYS A 103 0.84 -20.36 -9.72
C LYS A 103 -0.31 -20.42 -8.72
N ARG A 104 -1.34 -21.20 -9.02
CA ARG A 104 -2.45 -21.58 -8.12
C ARG A 104 -2.03 -22.72 -7.20
N THR A 105 -2.81 -22.96 -6.14
CA THR A 105 -2.56 -24.09 -5.21
C THR A 105 -2.64 -25.45 -5.91
N ASN A 106 -3.50 -25.57 -6.92
CA ASN A 106 -3.61 -26.78 -7.77
C ASN A 106 -2.54 -26.87 -8.88
N GLY A 107 -1.53 -26.00 -8.87
CA GLY A 107 -0.42 -26.01 -9.84
C GLY A 107 -0.67 -25.28 -11.16
N THR A 108 -1.92 -24.93 -11.49
CA THR A 108 -2.24 -24.19 -12.73
C THR A 108 -1.78 -22.73 -12.67
N LEU A 109 -1.59 -22.09 -13.83
CA LEU A 109 -1.16 -20.70 -13.92
C LEU A 109 -2.34 -19.73 -14.12
N LYS A 110 -2.26 -18.54 -13.51
CA LYS A 110 -3.28 -17.47 -13.60
C LYS A 110 -2.61 -16.14 -13.89
N ARG A 111 -3.07 -15.42 -14.92
CA ARG A 111 -2.71 -14.01 -15.09
C ARG A 111 -3.40 -13.16 -14.03
N THR A 112 -2.66 -12.26 -13.40
CA THR A 112 -3.15 -11.36 -12.38
C THR A 112 -2.51 -9.98 -12.51
N SER A 113 -3.14 -8.99 -11.89
CA SER A 113 -2.64 -7.63 -11.89
C SER A 113 -3.10 -6.87 -10.65
N ILE A 114 -2.34 -5.85 -10.26
CA ILE A 114 -2.67 -4.94 -9.17
C ILE A 114 -2.10 -3.55 -9.45
N PHE A 115 -2.78 -2.51 -8.97
CA PHE A 115 -2.21 -1.17 -8.93
C PHE A 115 -1.38 -1.00 -7.67
N LEU A 116 -0.14 -0.53 -7.81
CA LEU A 116 0.72 -0.24 -6.69
C LEU A 116 0.14 0.95 -5.90
N GLN A 117 0.12 0.83 -4.58
CA GLN A 117 -0.40 1.87 -3.69
C GLN A 117 0.72 2.53 -2.88
N GLY A 118 0.56 3.82 -2.62
CA GLY A 118 1.35 4.58 -1.67
C GLY A 118 2.77 4.93 -2.12
N ILE A 119 3.20 4.67 -3.35
CA ILE A 119 4.56 5.02 -3.80
C ILE A 119 4.54 6.38 -4.48
N LYS A 120 5.42 7.27 -4.02
CA LYS A 120 5.58 8.65 -4.51
C LYS A 120 7.04 8.93 -4.86
N ASN A 121 7.24 9.88 -5.76
CA ASN A 121 8.55 10.49 -5.99
C ASN A 121 8.73 11.69 -5.03
N ILE A 122 9.67 11.58 -4.08
CA ILE A 122 10.03 12.65 -3.15
C ILE A 122 11.42 13.16 -3.51
N ASN A 123 11.48 14.24 -4.29
CA ASN A 123 12.71 14.88 -4.76
C ASN A 123 13.71 13.90 -5.40
N GLY A 124 13.23 13.08 -6.34
CA GLY A 124 14.03 12.08 -7.06
C GLY A 124 14.16 10.73 -6.34
N VAL A 125 13.52 10.54 -5.19
CA VAL A 125 13.60 9.29 -4.42
C VAL A 125 12.22 8.64 -4.31
N LEU A 126 12.11 7.37 -4.71
CA LEU A 126 10.89 6.59 -4.51
C LEU A 126 10.69 6.33 -3.01
N LYS A 127 9.53 6.69 -2.47
CA LYS A 127 9.17 6.46 -1.08
C LYS A 127 7.73 6.00 -0.95
N TYR A 128 7.46 5.19 0.07
CA TYR A 128 6.09 5.00 0.55
C TYR A 128 5.62 6.29 1.23
N SER A 129 4.45 6.81 0.87
CA SER A 129 3.74 7.76 1.69
C SER A 129 3.26 7.02 2.93
N SER A 130 3.70 7.46 4.10
CA SER A 130 3.08 7.05 5.36
C SER A 130 1.59 7.29 5.25
N SER A 131 0.78 6.27 5.53
CA SER A 131 -0.63 6.46 5.83
C SER A 131 -0.66 7.34 7.08
N SER A 132 -1.00 8.63 6.91
CA SER A 132 -1.37 9.49 8.03
C SER A 132 -2.65 8.98 8.68
#